data_AF-A0A3D1WY51-F1
#
_entry.id   AF-A0A3D1WY51-F1
#
_cell.length_a   1.000
_cell.length_b   1.000
_cell.length_c   1.000
_cell.angle_alpha   90.00
_cell.angle_beta   90.00
_cell.angle_gamma   90.00
#
_symmetry.space_group_name_H-M   'P 1'
#
loop_
_entity.id
_entity.type
_entity.pdbx_description
1 polymer ?
#
loop_
_entity_poly.entity_id
_entity_poly.type
_entity_poly.pdbx_seq_one_letter_code
_entity_poly.pdbx_strand_id
1 'polypeptide(L)'
;MLENPAWEYVGTYTDIKSGRTISSRPGFQSLLADCEAGKIDMIYTKSISRFGRNCVDFLVTLRRLKELKVDVFFYNENIHLLSQAGELLLTLHAGIAQAESENKSENIKWGLRRSTMDPDSPAFSRR
;
A
#
# COMPACT_ATOMS: atom_id res chain seq x y z
N MET A 1 -3.10 1.70 -26.71
CA MET A 1 -4.03 2.57 -25.96
C MET A 1 -5.27 1.73 -25.73
N LEU A 2 -5.85 1.69 -24.53
CA LEU A 2 -6.93 0.75 -24.19
C LEU A 2 -8.17 1.06 -25.05
N GLU A 3 -8.40 0.28 -26.10
CA GLU A 3 -9.58 0.36 -26.98
C GLU A 3 -10.78 -0.37 -26.33
N ASN A 4 -11.12 0.01 -25.09
CA ASN A 4 -12.40 -0.38 -24.52
C ASN A 4 -13.36 0.80 -24.66
N PRO A 5 -14.34 0.76 -25.59
CA PRO A 5 -15.28 1.86 -25.80
C PRO A 5 -16.17 2.17 -24.59
N ALA A 6 -16.17 1.31 -23.56
CA ALA A 6 -16.86 1.55 -22.30
C ALA A 6 -16.08 2.43 -21.31
N TRP A 7 -14.80 2.73 -21.57
CA TRP A 7 -13.95 3.47 -20.63
C TRP A 7 -13.59 4.84 -21.17
N GLU A 8 -13.79 5.86 -20.33
CA GLU A 8 -13.31 7.22 -20.59
C GLU A 8 -11.99 7.44 -19.85
N TYR A 9 -10.97 7.91 -20.57
CA TYR A 9 -9.68 8.19 -19.97
C TYR A 9 -9.70 9.54 -19.24
N VAL A 10 -9.54 9.51 -17.91
CA VAL A 10 -9.54 10.71 -17.06
C VAL A 10 -8.14 11.31 -16.89
N GLY A 11 -7.09 10.48 -16.83
CA GLY A 11 -5.72 10.95 -16.60
C GLY A 11 -4.74 9.85 -16.23
N THR A 12 -3.46 10.22 -16.11
CA THR A 12 -2.38 9.34 -15.66
C THR A 12 -1.69 9.96 -14.46
N TYR A 13 -1.53 9.17 -13.39
CA TYR A 13 -0.85 9.56 -12.17
C TYR A 13 0.45 8.76 -12.04
N THR A 14 1.58 9.44 -11.89
CA THR A 14 2.90 8.78 -11.84
C THR A 14 3.70 9.24 -10.62
N ASP A 15 4.46 8.30 -10.04
CA ASP A 15 5.45 8.59 -9.01
C ASP A 15 6.82 8.06 -9.47
N ILE A 16 7.85 8.91 -9.45
CA ILE A 16 9.22 8.53 -9.79
C ILE A 16 10.01 8.33 -8.51
N LYS A 17 10.64 7.16 -8.36
CA LYS A 17 11.54 6.87 -7.24
C LYS A 17 12.97 7.25 -7.66
N SER A 18 13.42 8.46 -7.34
CA SER A 18 14.84 8.84 -7.50
C SER A 18 15.65 8.39 -6.28
N GLY A 19 16.83 7.81 -6.52
CA GLY A 19 17.63 7.12 -5.49
C GLY A 19 18.19 7.98 -4.35
N ARG A 20 17.89 9.29 -4.30
CA ARG A 20 18.42 10.22 -3.28
C ARG A 20 17.36 10.77 -2.30
N THR A 21 16.09 10.45 -2.46
CA THR A 21 15.03 11.06 -1.62
C THR A 21 14.09 9.99 -1.07
N ILE A 22 13.70 10.14 0.21
CA ILE A 22 12.52 9.48 0.76
C ILE A 22 11.35 9.96 -0.10
N SER A 23 10.95 9.13 -1.07
CA SER A 23 10.00 9.55 -2.09
C SER A 23 8.63 9.78 -1.45
N SER A 24 8.18 11.03 -1.40
CA SER A 24 6.77 11.36 -1.35
C SER A 24 6.09 10.80 -2.61
N ARG A 25 4.80 10.43 -2.52
CA ARG A 25 4.00 9.90 -3.63
C ARG A 25 2.93 10.92 -4.06
N PRO A 26 3.31 12.09 -4.60
CA PRO A 26 2.35 13.14 -4.91
C PRO A 26 1.34 12.72 -6.00
N GLY A 27 1.77 11.90 -6.96
CA GLY A 27 0.87 11.37 -7.99
C GLY A 27 -0.17 10.45 -7.39
N PHE A 28 0.23 9.53 -6.51
CA PHE A 28 -0.69 8.66 -5.80
C PHE A 28 -1.66 9.40 -4.88
N GLN A 29 -1.18 10.44 -4.17
CA GLN A 29 -2.05 11.25 -3.31
C GLN A 29 -3.11 12.00 -4.13
N SER A 30 -2.71 12.55 -5.28
CA SER A 30 -3.63 13.23 -6.20
C SER A 30 -4.67 12.25 -6.76
N LEU A 31 -4.24 11.03 -7.12
CA LEU A 31 -5.13 9.96 -7.56
C LEU A 31 -6.21 9.66 -6.51
N LEU A 32 -5.81 9.47 -5.25
CA LEU A 32 -6.76 9.18 -4.17
C LEU A 32 -7.72 10.35 -3.94
N ALA A 33 -7.25 11.59 -4.01
CA ALA A 33 -8.11 12.76 -3.87
C ALA A 33 -9.16 12.85 -4.99
N ASP A 34 -8.79 12.54 -6.23
CA ASP A 34 -9.74 12.53 -7.34
C ASP A 34 -10.74 11.36 -7.26
N CYS A 35 -10.33 10.21 -6.70
CA CYS A 35 -11.25 9.12 -6.34
C CYS A 35 -12.25 9.56 -5.26
N GLU A 36 -11.79 10.24 -4.21
CA GLU A 36 -12.66 10.75 -3.14
C GLU A 36 -13.62 11.85 -3.63
N ALA A 37 -13.19 12.63 -4.62
CA ALA A 37 -14.03 13.61 -5.31
C ALA A 37 -15.04 12.98 -6.30
N GLY A 38 -15.03 11.65 -6.46
CA GLY A 38 -15.93 10.93 -7.37
C GLY A 38 -15.62 11.13 -8.86
N LYS A 39 -14.41 11.57 -9.20
CA LYS A 39 -13.99 11.81 -10.60
C LYS A 39 -13.48 10.55 -11.30
N ILE A 40 -13.16 9.52 -10.53
CA ILE A 40 -12.57 8.26 -10.99
C ILE A 40 -13.37 7.12 -10.38
N ASP A 41 -13.88 6.24 -11.23
CA ASP A 41 -14.60 5.02 -10.88
C ASP A 41 -13.73 3.75 -11.00
N MET A 42 -12.64 3.81 -11.78
CA MET A 42 -11.70 2.70 -11.91
C MET A 42 -10.25 3.18 -12.09
N ILE A 43 -9.34 2.50 -11.39
CA ILE A 43 -7.90 2.68 -11.51
C ILE A 43 -7.30 1.50 -12.27
N TYR A 44 -6.48 1.80 -13.29
CA TYR A 44 -5.70 0.80 -14.00
C TYR A 44 -4.24 0.84 -13.55
N THR A 45 -3.71 -0.28 -13.04
CA THR A 45 -2.32 -0.38 -12.62
C THR A 45 -1.65 -1.64 -13.15
N LYS A 46 -0.33 -1.58 -13.34
CA LYS A 46 0.42 -2.70 -13.93
C LYS A 46 0.46 -3.92 -13.01
N SER A 47 0.63 -3.72 -11.71
CA SER A 47 0.70 -4.80 -10.72
C SER A 47 0.43 -4.30 -9.30
N ILE A 48 0.19 -5.24 -8.38
CA ILE A 48 0.06 -4.97 -6.95
C ILE A 48 1.30 -4.24 -6.40
N SER A 49 2.48 -4.73 -6.76
CA SER A 49 3.77 -4.18 -6.33
C SER A 49 4.06 -2.76 -6.82
N ARG A 50 3.37 -2.30 -7.88
CA ARG A 50 3.45 -0.91 -8.36
C ARG A 50 2.47 -0.01 -7.65
N PHE A 51 1.41 -0.57 -7.07
CA PHE A 51 0.37 0.17 -6.38
C PHE A 51 0.70 0.43 -4.91
N GLY A 52 1.10 -0.61 -4.16
CA GLY A 52 1.41 -0.55 -2.72
C GLY A 52 2.91 -0.56 -2.42
N ARG A 53 3.35 0.17 -1.37
CA ARG A 53 4.76 0.18 -0.90
C ARG A 53 5.02 -0.65 0.35
N ASN A 54 4.02 -0.76 1.22
CA ASN A 54 4.03 -1.64 2.38
C ASN A 54 2.63 -2.26 2.52
N CYS A 55 2.54 -3.43 3.16
CA CYS A 55 1.32 -4.22 3.19
C CYS A 55 0.17 -3.53 3.94
N VAL A 56 0.48 -2.75 4.99
CA VAL A 56 -0.53 -2.05 5.80
C VAL A 56 -1.18 -0.92 4.99
N ASP A 57 -0.39 0.01 4.45
CA ASP A 57 -0.91 1.15 3.68
C ASP A 57 -1.63 0.68 2.42
N PHE A 58 -1.13 -0.39 1.79
CA PHE A 58 -1.77 -1.02 0.64
C PHE A 58 -3.17 -1.51 0.99
N LEU A 59 -3.31 -2.29 2.07
CA LEU A 59 -4.59 -2.84 2.51
C LEU A 59 -5.58 -1.74 2.91
N VAL A 60 -5.13 -0.71 3.64
CA VAL A 60 -5.96 0.44 4.03
C VAL A 60 -6.48 1.15 2.77
N THR A 61 -5.60 1.39 1.80
CA THR A 61 -5.97 2.08 0.56
C THR A 61 -7.00 1.28 -0.25
N LEU A 62 -6.80 -0.02 -0.42
CA LEU A 62 -7.74 -0.85 -1.19
C LEU A 62 -9.11 -0.93 -0.51
N ARG A 63 -9.16 -1.05 0.83
CA ARG A 63 -10.45 -1.02 1.56
C ARG A 63 -11.16 0.32 1.35
N ARG A 64 -10.44 1.43 1.45
CA ARG A 64 -10.98 2.77 1.21
C ARG A 64 -11.55 2.92 -0.20
N LEU A 65 -10.82 2.50 -1.23
CA LEU A 65 -11.29 2.56 -2.61
C LEU A 65 -12.53 1.71 -2.83
N LYS A 66 -12.57 0.53 -2.22
CA LYS A 66 -13.75 -0.34 -2.25
C LYS A 66 -14.98 0.29 -1.57
N GLU A 67 -14.81 0.97 -0.43
CA GLU A 67 -15.88 1.73 0.21
C GLU A 67 -16.42 2.85 -0.69
N LEU A 68 -15.52 3.50 -1.45
CA LEU A 68 -15.86 4.51 -2.45
C LEU A 68 -16.43 3.92 -3.75
N LYS A 69 -16.54 2.58 -3.85
CA LYS A 69 -16.94 1.84 -5.06
C LYS A 69 -16.02 2.11 -6.26
N VAL A 70 -14.77 2.46 -6.00
CA VAL A 70 -13.74 2.62 -7.02
C VAL A 70 -13.04 1.29 -7.23
N ASP A 71 -13.06 0.78 -8.46
CA ASP A 71 -12.38 -0.45 -8.79
C ASP A 71 -10.89 -0.22 -9.04
N VAL A 72 -10.09 -1.27 -8.83
CA VAL A 72 -8.67 -1.27 -9.17
C VAL A 72 -8.40 -2.52 -9.98
N PHE A 73 -8.04 -2.33 -11.25
CA PHE A 73 -7.64 -3.42 -12.12
C PHE A 73 -6.13 -3.58 -12.10
N PHE A 74 -5.67 -4.73 -11.61
CA PHE A 74 -4.28 -5.14 -11.58
C PHE A 74 -3.98 -5.97 -12.82
N TYR A 75 -3.33 -5.36 -13.82
CA TYR A 75 -3.18 -5.98 -15.14
C TYR A 75 -2.40 -7.30 -15.12
N ASN A 76 -1.27 -7.35 -14.40
CA ASN A 76 -0.43 -8.56 -14.37
C ASN A 76 -1.12 -9.72 -13.64
N GLU A 77 -1.80 -9.42 -12.54
CA GLU A 77 -2.54 -10.40 -11.76
C GLU A 77 -3.90 -10.75 -12.38
N ASN A 78 -4.37 -9.93 -13.33
CA ASN A 78 -5.69 -10.01 -13.95
C ASN A 78 -6.82 -10.05 -12.91
N ILE A 79 -6.77 -9.14 -11.94
CA ILE A 79 -7.71 -9.06 -10.83
C ILE A 79 -8.35 -7.67 -10.79
N HIS A 80 -9.68 -7.66 -10.63
CA HIS A 80 -10.45 -6.49 -10.23
C HIS A 80 -10.62 -6.50 -8.70
N LEU A 81 -10.41 -5.36 -8.06
CA LEU A 81 -10.60 -5.19 -6.62
C LEU A 81 -12.04 -5.50 -6.20
N LEU A 82 -13.03 -5.11 -7.00
CA LEU A 82 -14.45 -5.33 -6.69
C LEU A 82 -14.94 -6.75 -7.02
N SER A 83 -14.06 -7.62 -7.54
CA SER A 83 -14.40 -9.02 -7.82
C SER A 83 -14.23 -9.92 -6.59
N GLN A 84 -14.76 -11.15 -6.66
CA GLN A 84 -14.52 -12.17 -5.65
C GLN A 84 -13.02 -12.48 -5.45
N ALA A 85 -12.22 -12.43 -6.53
CA ALA A 85 -10.77 -12.58 -6.42
C ALA A 85 -10.11 -11.41 -5.66
N GLY A 86 -10.66 -10.19 -5.78
CA GLY A 86 -10.26 -9.02 -5.00
C GLY A 86 -10.53 -9.18 -3.51
N GLU A 87 -11.63 -9.83 -3.12
CA GLU A 87 -11.91 -10.16 -1.71
C GLU A 87 -10.89 -11.11 -1.10
N LEU A 88 -10.50 -12.14 -1.87
CA LEU A 88 -9.46 -13.08 -1.48
C LEU A 88 -8.11 -12.37 -1.34
N LEU A 89 -7.81 -11.47 -2.27
CA LEU A 89 -6.60 -10.63 -2.22
C LEU A 89 -6.56 -9.79 -0.92
N LEU A 90 -7.65 -9.11 -0.58
CA LEU A 90 -7.76 -8.32 0.65
C LEU A 90 -7.56 -9.17 1.91
N THR A 91 -8.16 -10.37 1.93
CA THR A 91 -8.06 -11.29 3.06
C THR A 91 -6.64 -11.81 3.25
N LEU A 92 -5.99 -12.24 2.15
CA LEU A 92 -4.61 -12.69 2.17
C LEU A 92 -3.66 -11.57 2.64
N HIS A 93 -3.81 -10.36 2.10
CA HIS A 93 -2.98 -9.23 2.49
C HIS A 93 -3.21 -8.80 3.94
N ALA A 94 -4.42 -8.97 4.50
CA ALA A 94 -4.66 -8.76 5.92
C ALA A 94 -3.86 -9.72 6.80
N GLY A 95 -3.81 -11.00 6.42
CA GLY A 95 -2.96 -11.99 7.10
C GLY A 95 -1.48 -11.63 7.04
N ILE A 96 -0.98 -11.22 5.88
CA ILE A 96 0.42 -10.79 5.69
C ILE A 96 0.72 -9.55 6.55
N ALA A 97 -0.15 -8.54 6.54
CA ALA A 97 0.03 -7.32 7.31
C ALA A 97 0.07 -7.59 8.82
N GLN A 98 -0.75 -8.53 9.31
CA GLN A 98 -0.73 -8.95 10.70
C GLN A 98 0.60 -9.62 11.06
N ALA A 99 1.06 -10.58 10.25
CA ALA A 99 2.33 -11.25 10.47
C ALA A 99 3.52 -10.27 10.44
N GLU A 100 3.53 -9.30 9.53
CA GLU A 100 4.54 -8.24 9.49
C GLU A 100 4.55 -7.37 10.76
N SER A 101 3.36 -7.07 11.30
CA SER A 101 3.23 -6.31 12.56
C SER A 101 3.80 -7.08 13.75
N GLU A 102 3.49 -8.37 13.85
CA GLU A 102 4.00 -9.27 14.88
C GLU A 102 5.53 -9.39 14.82
N ASN A 103 6.07 -9.65 13.63
CA ASN A 103 7.52 -9.72 13.40
C ASN A 103 8.23 -8.41 13.81
N LYS A 104 7.66 -7.23 13.50
CA LYS A 104 8.21 -5.95 13.94
C LYS A 104 8.22 -5.82 15.47
N SER A 105 7.13 -6.22 16.14
CA SER A 105 7.03 -6.20 17.59
C SER A 105 8.09 -7.11 18.25
N GLU A 106 8.28 -8.30 17.71
CA GLU A 106 9.31 -9.24 18.18
C GLU A 106 10.72 -8.67 18.03
N ASN A 107 11.03 -8.07 16.89
CA ASN A 107 12.32 -7.43 16.64
C ASN A 107 12.60 -6.27 17.60
N ILE A 108 11.60 -5.43 17.90
CA ILE A 108 11.73 -4.35 18.89
C ILE A 108 12.00 -4.93 20.28
N LYS A 109 11.23 -5.93 20.71
CA LYS A 109 11.42 -6.59 22.02
C LYS A 109 12.80 -7.25 22.12
N TRP A 110 13.25 -7.92 21.06
CA TRP A 110 14.58 -8.53 21.00
C TRP A 110 15.69 -7.48 21.10
N GLY A 111 15.59 -6.38 20.33
CA GLY A 111 16.55 -5.28 20.39
C GLY A 111 16.63 -4.64 21.77
N LEU A 112 15.48 -4.42 22.42
CA LEU A 112 15.43 -3.89 23.78
C LEU A 112 16.07 -4.85 24.79
N ARG A 113 15.73 -6.16 24.74
CA ARG A 113 16.35 -7.17 25.62
C ARG A 113 17.87 -7.19 25.46
N ARG A 114 18.37 -7.18 24.21
CA ARG A 114 19.80 -7.18 23.92
C ARG A 114 20.47 -5.92 24.47
N SER A 115 19.83 -4.76 24.30
CA SER A 115 20.31 -3.49 24.85
C SER A 115 20.36 -3.49 26.39
N THR A 116 19.38 -4.11 27.07
CA THR A 116 19.40 -4.20 28.54
C THR A 116 20.39 -5.21 29.10
N MET A 117 20.86 -6.16 28.28
CA MET A 117 21.87 -7.15 28.65
C MET A 117 23.31 -6.66 28.42
N ASP A 118 23.49 -5.55 27.71
CA ASP A 118 24.78 -4.92 27.47
C ASP A 118 25.07 -3.88 28.56
N PRO A 119 26.09 -4.08 29.43
CA PRO A 119 26.43 -3.17 30.52
C PRO A 119 26.83 -1.76 30.04
N ASP A 120 27.32 -1.62 28.81
CA ASP A 120 27.75 -0.35 28.21
C ASP A 120 26.64 0.30 27.37
N SER A 121 25.42 -0.24 27.43
CA SER A 121 24.30 0.26 26.64
C SER A 121 23.91 1.70 26.99
N PRO A 122 23.62 2.56 25.99
CA PRO A 122 23.09 3.90 26.22
C PRO A 122 21.72 3.94 26.91
N ALA A 123 21.03 2.79 27.03
CA ALA A 123 19.83 2.66 27.85
C ALA A 123 20.09 2.94 29.34
N PHE A 124 21.33 2.74 29.81
CA PHE A 124 21.76 3.01 31.19
C PHE A 124 22.57 4.31 31.33
N SER A 125 22.97 4.96 30.23
CA SER A 125 23.88 6.11 30.25
C SER A 125 23.20 7.48 30.33
N ARG A 126 21.88 7.56 30.47
CA ARG A 126 21.18 8.82 30.76
C ARG A 126 21.14 9.09 32.27
N ARG A 127 22.18 9.76 32.79
CA ARG A 127 22.13 10.59 34.00
C ARG A 127 22.49 12.02 33.65
#